data_AF-A0A974Y5S0-F1
#
_entry.id   AF-A0A974Y5S0-F1
#
_cell.length_a   1.000
_cell.length_b   1.000
_cell.length_c   1.000
_cell.angle_alpha   90.00
_cell.angle_beta   90.00
_cell.angle_gamma   90.00
#
_symmetry.space_group_name_H-M   'P 1'
#
loop_
_entity.id
_entity.type
_entity.pdbx_description
1 polymer ?
#
loop_
_entity_poly.entity_id
_entity_poly.type
_entity_poly.pdbx_seq_one_letter_code
_entity_poly.pdbx_strand_id
1 'polypeptide(L)' 'MDTTTHLTLHDAARLLAPDAVHDAEVALAQAIEHGELPANVKRWATEQWEGRQLPGNINRLETWIARSDFEAWAATR' A
#
# COMPACT_ATOMS: atom_id res chain seq x y z
N MET A 1 -10.47 0.03 20.05
CA MET A 1 -9.77 0.99 19.17
C MET A 1 -8.52 0.28 18.72
N ASP A 2 -8.56 -0.34 17.56
CA ASP A 2 -7.43 -1.06 17.00
C ASP A 2 -6.37 -0.05 16.60
N THR A 3 -5.44 0.18 17.52
CA THR A 3 -4.22 0.96 17.32
C THR A 3 -3.26 0.16 16.47
N THR A 4 -3.69 -0.30 15.29
CA THR A 4 -2.80 -0.98 14.37
C THR A 4 -1.81 0.08 13.88
N THR A 5 -0.61 0.01 14.44
CA THR A 5 0.53 0.87 14.12
C THR A 5 1.03 0.64 12.70
N HIS A 6 0.56 -0.44 12.07
CA HIS A 6 0.87 -0.83 10.71
C HIS A 6 -0.42 -1.06 9.94
N LEU A 7 -0.46 -0.56 8.71
CA LEU A 7 -1.54 -0.76 7.76
C LEU A 7 -1.03 -1.67 6.66
N THR A 8 -1.85 -2.62 6.21
CA THR A 8 -1.56 -3.24 4.91
C THR A 8 -1.74 -2.19 3.81
N LEU A 9 -1.09 -2.37 2.66
CA LEU A 9 -1.28 -1.47 1.52
C LEU A 9 -2.77 -1.39 1.13
N HIS A 10 -3.49 -2.51 1.23
CA HIS A 10 -4.94 -2.53 1.02
C HIS A 10 -5.71 -1.70 2.07
N ASP A 11 -5.38 -1.81 3.36
CA ASP A 11 -6.03 -1.01 4.40
C ASP A 11 -5.73 0.48 4.26
N ALA A 12 -4.48 0.83 3.94
CA ALA A 12 -4.07 2.20 3.64
C ALA A 12 -4.84 2.76 2.43
N ALA A 13 -5.02 1.94 1.37
CA ALA A 13 -5.80 2.33 0.20
C ALA A 13 -7.28 2.56 0.53
N ARG A 14 -7.88 1.72 1.38
CA ARG A 14 -9.26 1.89 1.84
C ARG A 14 -9.45 3.14 2.70
N LEU A 15 -8.45 3.51 3.49
CA LEU A 15 -8.46 4.75 4.27
C LEU A 15 -8.28 5.99 3.37
N LEU A 16 -7.48 5.88 2.32
CA LEU A 16 -7.19 6.99 1.41
C LEU A 16 -8.37 7.28 0.47
N ALA A 17 -8.92 6.25 -0.17
CA ALA A 17 -10.02 6.39 -1.12
C ALA A 17 -10.93 5.16 -1.06
N PRO A 18 -11.92 5.13 -0.16
CA PRO A 18 -12.81 3.96 0.00
C PRO A 18 -13.62 3.65 -1.26
N ASP A 19 -13.90 4.67 -2.09
CA ASP A 19 -14.63 4.52 -3.36
C ASP A 19 -13.72 4.18 -4.56
N ALA A 20 -12.40 4.29 -4.41
CA ALA A 20 -11.41 4.09 -5.46
C ALA A 20 -10.18 3.32 -4.95
N VAL A 21 -10.43 2.24 -4.18
CA VAL A 21 -9.39 1.48 -3.47
C VAL A 21 -8.27 1.04 -4.41
N HIS A 22 -8.60 0.56 -5.60
CA HIS A 22 -7.58 0.08 -6.54
C HIS A 22 -6.64 1.19 -7.03
N ASP A 23 -7.19 2.37 -7.34
CA ASP A 23 -6.37 3.51 -7.78
C ASP A 23 -5.48 4.01 -6.64
N ALA A 24 -5.99 3.98 -5.41
CA ALA A 24 -5.21 4.25 -4.21
C ALA A 24 -4.11 3.19 -3.98
N GLU A 25 -4.38 1.89 -4.20
CA GLU A 25 -3.38 0.83 -4.13
C GLU A 25 -2.25 1.08 -5.14
N VAL A 26 -2.59 1.45 -6.38
CA VAL A 26 -1.60 1.77 -7.42
C VAL A 26 -0.76 2.98 -7.02
N ALA A 27 -1.39 4.05 -6.52
CA ALA A 27 -0.70 5.25 -6.09
C ALA A 27 0.24 5.00 -4.89
N LEU A 28 -0.17 4.17 -3.94
CA LEU A 28 0.66 3.74 -2.81
C LEU A 28 1.83 2.88 -3.29
N ALA A 29 1.56 1.90 -4.17
CA ALA A 29 2.59 1.05 -4.76
C ALA A 29 3.63 1.87 -5.53
N GLN A 30 3.21 2.88 -6.29
CA GLN A 30 4.13 3.80 -6.97
C GLN A 30 4.99 4.58 -5.98
N ALA A 31 4.41 5.20 -4.96
CA ALA A 31 5.17 5.95 -3.96
C ALA A 31 6.20 5.07 -3.23
N ILE A 32 5.86 3.81 -2.98
CA ILE A 32 6.78 2.82 -2.40
C ILE A 32 7.92 2.50 -3.37
N GLU A 33 7.63 2.22 -4.63
CA GLU A 33 8.65 1.91 -5.65
C GLU A 33 9.58 3.11 -5.93
N HIS A 34 9.06 4.34 -5.82
CA HIS A 34 9.85 5.57 -5.94
C HIS A 34 10.62 5.93 -4.65
N GLY A 35 10.41 5.22 -3.55
CA GLY A 35 11.05 5.49 -2.26
C GLY A 35 10.49 6.71 -1.51
N GLU A 36 9.33 7.21 -1.94
CA GLU A 36 8.62 8.33 -1.31
C GLU A 36 7.82 7.90 -0.07
N LEU A 37 7.40 6.63 -0.03
CA LEU A 37 6.66 6.05 1.09
C LEU A 37 7.43 4.84 1.66
N PRO A 38 7.95 4.92 2.89
CA PRO A 38 8.55 3.78 3.56
C PRO A 38 7.54 2.65 3.77
N ALA A 39 7.86 1.45 3.28
CA ALA A 39 7.03 0.27 3.46
C ALA A 39 7.87 -1.00 3.56
N ASN A 40 7.37 -1.99 4.30
CA ASN A 40 7.88 -3.34 4.27
C ASN A 40 7.26 -4.09 3.09
N VAL A 41 7.93 -3.99 1.94
CA VAL A 41 7.42 -4.50 0.67
C VAL A 41 7.53 -6.02 0.60
N LYS A 42 6.38 -6.67 0.37
CA LYS A 42 6.31 -8.08 -0.01
C LYS A 42 5.90 -8.15 -1.46
N ARG A 43 6.64 -8.91 -2.28
CA ARG A 43 6.33 -9.10 -3.71
C ARG A 43 5.94 -10.54 -3.95
N TRP A 44 4.95 -10.75 -4.80
CA TRP A 44 4.62 -12.09 -5.27
C TRP A 44 5.71 -12.61 -6.20
N ALA A 45 6.02 -13.90 -6.04
CA ALA A 45 6.70 -14.63 -7.11
C ALA A 45 5.74 -14.64 -8.31
N THR A 46 6.24 -14.36 -9.51
CA THR A 46 5.50 -14.21 -10.77
C THR A 46 4.53 -15.34 -11.11
N GLU A 47 4.63 -16.50 -10.45
CA GLU A 47 3.80 -17.70 -10.63
C GLU A 47 2.61 -17.80 -9.65
N GLN A 48 2.54 -16.97 -8.61
CA GLN A 48 1.48 -17.00 -7.58
C GLN A 48 0.48 -15.84 -7.71
N TRP A 49 0.31 -15.32 -8.92
CA TRP A 49 -0.44 -14.10 -9.16
C TRP A 49 -1.96 -14.35 -9.28
N GLU A 50 -2.76 -13.88 -8.31
CA GLU A 50 -4.22 -13.83 -8.41
C GLU A 50 -4.75 -12.37 -8.38
N GLY A 51 -5.39 -11.90 -9.46
CA GLY A 51 -6.14 -10.63 -9.48
C GLY A 51 -5.49 -9.45 -10.24
N ARG A 52 -5.88 -8.20 -9.88
CA ARG A 52 -5.40 -6.97 -10.54
C ARG A 52 -3.95 -6.67 -10.15
N GLN A 53 -3.11 -6.44 -11.16
CA GLN A 53 -1.68 -6.21 -10.97
C GLN A 53 -1.41 -4.86 -10.30
N LEU A 54 -0.48 -4.86 -9.35
CA LEU A 54 0.12 -3.63 -8.81
C LEU A 54 1.53 -3.45 -9.37
N PRO A 55 2.00 -2.18 -9.51
CA PRO A 55 3.39 -1.88 -9.83
C PRO A 55 4.36 -2.67 -8.94
N GLY A 56 5.41 -3.23 -9.53
CA GLY A 56 6.44 -3.98 -8.79
C GLY A 56 6.02 -5.34 -8.24
N ASN A 57 4.86 -5.88 -8.67
CA ASN A 57 4.30 -7.15 -8.17
C ASN A 57 4.08 -7.15 -6.65
N ILE A 58 3.78 -5.97 -6.09
CA ILE A 58 3.60 -5.78 -4.66
C ILE A 58 2.34 -6.53 -4.19
N ASN A 59 2.51 -7.35 -3.16
CA ASN A 59 1.41 -7.98 -2.45
C ASN A 59 0.73 -6.94 -1.55
N ARG A 60 -0.47 -6.50 -1.93
CA ARG A 60 -1.24 -5.51 -1.16
C ARG A 60 -1.65 -5.95 0.25
N LEU A 61 -1.74 -7.25 0.51
CA LEU A 61 -2.18 -7.80 1.80
C LEU A 61 -1.00 -8.10 2.73
N GLU A 62 0.19 -8.35 2.18
CA GLU A 62 1.39 -8.63 2.96
C GLU A 62 2.40 -7.48 2.98
N THR A 63 2.18 -6.42 2.21
CA THR A 63 2.98 -5.19 2.28
C THR A 63 2.44 -4.30 3.37
N TRP A 64 3.31 -3.93 4.31
CA TRP A 64 2.96 -3.15 5.49
C TRP A 64 3.55 -1.76 5.42
N ILE A 65 2.75 -0.76 5.79
CA ILE A 65 3.12 0.65 5.87
C ILE A 65 2.89 1.08 7.31
N ALA A 66 3.85 1.76 7.94
CA ALA A 66 3.59 2.32 9.26
C ALA A 66 2.50 3.39 9.16
N ARG A 67 1.54 3.40 10.09
CA ARG A 67 0.44 4.38 10.08
C ARG A 67 0.97 5.82 10.05
N SER A 68 2.01 6.11 10.83
CA SER A 68 2.63 7.44 10.87
C SER A 68 3.25 7.85 9.53
N ASP A 69 3.89 6.91 8.83
CA ASP A 69 4.49 7.17 7.50
C ASP A 69 3.40 7.38 6.45
N PHE A 70 2.33 6.58 6.49
CA PHE A 70 1.16 6.76 5.65
C PHE A 70 0.50 8.13 5.87
N GLU A 71 0.27 8.53 7.12
CA GLU A 71 -0.34 9.82 7.46
C GLU A 71 0.54 10.99 7.04
N ALA A 72 1.87 10.90 7.23
CA ALA A 72 2.82 11.91 6.79
C ALA A 72 2.81 12.07 5.27
N TRP A 73 2.87 10.96 4.52
CA TRP A 73 2.82 10.98 3.07
C TRP A 73 1.47 11.48 2.54
N ALA A 74 0.36 11.04 3.13
CA ALA A 74 -0.98 11.50 2.76
C ALA A 74 -1.16 13.01 2.99
N ALA A 75 -0.50 13.58 4.01
CA ALA A 75 -0.50 15.01 4.28
C ALA A 75 0.36 15.83 3.30
N THR A 76 1.30 15.21 2.57
CA THR A 76 2.14 15.88 1.57
C THR A 76 1.52 15.96 0.16
N ARG A 77 0.29 15.48 0.02
CA ARG A 77 -0.37 15.25 -1.26
C ARG A 77 -1.38 16.34 -1.65
#